data_AF-A0ABD4TMC0-F1
#
_entry.id   AF-A0ABD4TMC0-F1
#
_cell.length_a   1.000
_cell.length_b   1.000
_cell.length_c   1.000
_cell.angle_alpha   90.00
_cell.angle_beta   90.00
_cell.angle_gamma   90.00
#
_symmetry.space_group_name_H-M   'P 1'
#
loop_
_entity.id
_entity.type
_entity.pdbx_description
1 polymer ?
#
loop_
_entity_poly.entity_id
_entity_poly.type
_entity_poly.pdbx_seq_one_letter_code
_entity_poly.pdbx_strand_id
1 'polypeptide(L)' 'MKTNPNEIEGFVPAQTVLKGYRNGNNRLDIGDIAKVAYMAIGLVEEELRGDFSYDGTVKAADAARIAYYYVGQIPIL' A
#
# COMPACT_ATOMS: atom_id res chain seq x y z
N MET A 1 -6.71 -32.40 10.10
CA MET A 1 -6.20 -31.51 9.05
C MET A 1 -5.91 -30.17 9.72
N LYS A 2 -4.65 -29.78 9.88
CA LYS A 2 -4.30 -28.47 10.43
C LYS A 2 -4.34 -27.49 9.26
N THR A 3 -5.25 -26.53 9.32
CA THR A 3 -5.36 -25.48 8.31
C THR A 3 -4.10 -24.60 8.33
N ASN A 4 -3.64 -24.24 7.14
CA ASN A 4 -2.48 -23.38 6.95
C ASN A 4 -2.88 -21.95 7.35
N PRO A 5 -2.21 -21.28 8.31
CA PRO A 5 -2.57 -19.94 8.74
C PRO A 5 -2.44 -18.86 7.64
N ASN A 6 -1.94 -19.23 6.45
CA ASN A 6 -1.87 -18.36 5.28
C ASN A 6 -3.10 -18.44 4.34
N GLU A 7 -4.13 -19.23 4.66
CA GLU A 7 -5.34 -19.41 3.81
C GLU A 7 -6.52 -18.48 4.18
N ILE A 8 -6.35 -17.55 5.11
CA ILE A 8 -7.32 -16.45 5.30
C ILE A 8 -7.02 -15.34 4.29
N GLU A 9 -7.35 -15.62 3.02
CA GLU A 9 -7.69 -14.62 2.01
C GLU A 9 -8.95 -13.86 2.48
N GLY A 10 -8.77 -12.97 3.45
CA GLY A 10 -9.79 -12.03 3.89
C GLY A 10 -9.94 -10.95 2.84
N PHE A 11 -10.98 -11.07 2.02
CA PHE A 11 -11.55 -10.07 1.11
C PHE A 11 -11.10 -8.63 1.38
N VAL A 12 -10.08 -8.18 0.65
CA VAL A 12 -9.77 -6.74 0.53
C VAL A 12 -10.65 -6.24 -0.62
N PRO A 13 -11.54 -5.25 -0.41
CA PRO A 13 -12.42 -4.77 -1.46
C PRO A 13 -11.57 -4.34 -2.66
N ALA A 14 -11.92 -4.85 -3.85
CA ALA A 14 -11.12 -4.76 -5.08
C ALA A 14 -10.61 -3.35 -5.41
N GLN A 15 -11.28 -2.31 -4.92
CA GLN A 15 -10.94 -0.91 -5.12
C GLN A 15 -9.74 -0.44 -4.29
N THR A 16 -9.53 -0.98 -3.08
CA THR A 16 -8.35 -0.76 -2.24
C THR A 16 -7.14 -1.55 -2.76
N VAL A 17 -7.41 -2.72 -3.35
CA VAL A 17 -6.39 -3.61 -3.95
C VAL A 17 -5.78 -3.02 -5.23
N LEU A 18 -6.50 -2.19 -5.98
CA LEU A 18 -6.09 -1.75 -7.32
C LEU A 18 -5.11 -0.55 -7.37
N LYS A 19 -5.04 0.30 -6.34
CA LYS A 19 -4.17 1.50 -6.35
C LYS A 19 -2.70 1.19 -6.00
N GLY A 20 -2.45 0.25 -5.08
CA GLY A 20 -1.10 -0.06 -4.57
C GLY A 20 -0.35 -1.19 -5.28
N TYR A 21 -1.00 -1.90 -6.21
CA TYR A 21 -0.35 -2.94 -7.01
C TYR A 21 0.47 -2.30 -8.13
N ARG A 22 1.80 -2.18 -7.95
CA ARG A 22 2.85 -2.62 -8.91
C ARG A 22 4.12 -1.74 -8.89
N ASN A 23 5.21 -2.33 -8.42
CA ASN A 23 6.47 -2.40 -9.17
C ASN A 23 6.46 -3.50 -10.27
N GLY A 24 5.30 -4.14 -10.50
CA GLY A 24 5.10 -5.22 -11.47
C GLY A 24 4.98 -6.62 -10.86
N ASN A 25 5.20 -6.78 -9.54
CA ASN A 25 5.33 -8.09 -8.88
C ASN A 25 4.07 -8.63 -8.16
N ASN A 26 2.92 -7.97 -8.27
CA ASN A 26 1.64 -8.35 -7.64
C ASN A 26 1.66 -8.43 -6.09
N ARG A 27 2.56 -7.71 -5.41
CA ARG A 27 2.67 -7.70 -3.94
C ARG A 27 2.88 -6.27 -3.44
N LEU A 28 2.37 -5.96 -2.25
CA LEU A 28 2.82 -4.79 -1.50
C LEU A 28 4.14 -5.14 -0.80
N ASP A 29 5.21 -4.43 -1.11
CA ASP A 29 6.51 -4.59 -0.48
C ASP A 29 7.15 -3.25 -0.07
N ILE A 30 8.35 -3.31 0.47
CA ILE A 30 9.09 -2.12 0.92
C ILE A 30 9.44 -1.16 -0.22
N GLY A 31 9.52 -1.66 -1.45
CA GLY A 31 9.75 -0.86 -2.66
C GLY A 31 8.56 0.03 -2.97
N ASP A 32 7.33 -0.43 -2.76
CA ASP A 32 6.13 0.40 -2.93
C ASP A 32 6.09 1.52 -1.87
N ILE A 33 6.41 1.17 -0.62
CA ILE A 33 6.51 2.13 0.49
C ILE A 33 7.56 3.21 0.19
N ALA A 34 8.73 2.79 -0.30
CA ALA A 34 9.79 3.70 -0.70
C ALA A 34 9.38 4.60 -1.88
N LYS A 35 8.69 4.07 -2.90
CA LYS A 35 8.21 4.87 -4.04
C LYS A 35 7.25 5.97 -3.58
N VAL A 36 6.31 5.67 -2.68
CA VAL A 36 5.39 6.68 -2.12
C VAL A 36 6.14 7.74 -1.33
N ALA A 37 7.14 7.35 -0.53
CA ALA A 37 7.98 8.31 0.17
C ALA A 37 8.74 9.24 -0.80
N TYR A 38 9.24 8.71 -1.93
CA TYR A 38 9.93 9.51 -2.96
C TYR A 38 8.99 10.47 -3.69
N MET A 39 7.76 10.05 -3.98
CA MET A 39 6.71 10.92 -4.54
C MET A 39 6.38 12.07 -3.57
N ALA A 40 6.21 11.75 -2.28
CA ALA A 40 5.86 12.73 -1.25
C ALA A 40 6.89 13.86 -1.06
N ILE A 41 8.14 13.66 -1.48
CA ILE A 41 9.21 14.66 -1.42
C ILE A 41 9.60 15.19 -2.81
N GLY A 42 8.84 14.86 -3.86
CA GLY A 42 9.05 15.36 -5.22
C GLY A 42 10.29 14.84 -5.93
N LEU A 43 10.84 13.69 -5.51
CA LEU A 43 11.97 13.06 -6.21
C LEU A 43 11.53 12.24 -7.44
N VAL A 44 10.26 11.87 -7.49
CA VAL A 44 9.61 11.16 -8.60
C VAL A 44 8.27 11.83 -8.87
N GLU A 45 7.80 11.77 -10.11
CA GLU A 45 6.49 12.30 -10.52
C GLU A 45 5.36 11.74 -9.66
N GLU A 46 4.45 12.61 -9.25
CA GLU A 46 3.30 12.24 -8.43
C GLU A 46 2.28 11.46 -9.26
N GLU A 47 1.92 10.28 -8.76
CA GLU A 47 0.80 9.51 -9.27
C GLU A 47 -0.29 9.48 -8.19
N LEU A 48 -1.53 9.91 -8.48
CA LEU A 48 -2.67 9.84 -7.54
C LEU A 48 -2.96 8.42 -6.98
N ARG A 49 -2.27 7.40 -7.48
CA ARG A 49 -2.29 6.03 -6.96
C ARG A 49 -1.46 5.86 -5.68
N GLY A 50 -0.50 6.75 -5.42
CA GLY A 50 0.24 6.85 -4.17
C GLY A 50 -0.54 7.52 -3.03
N ASP A 51 -1.74 8.02 -3.30
CA ASP A 51 -2.66 8.57 -2.30
C ASP A 51 -3.46 7.42 -1.66
N PHE A 52 -2.94 6.94 -0.53
CA PHE A 52 -3.49 5.88 0.31
C PHE A 52 -4.33 6.44 1.46
N SER A 53 -4.23 7.73 1.74
CA SER A 53 -5.07 8.46 2.67
C SER A 53 -6.37 8.96 2.03
N TYR A 54 -6.47 8.89 0.71
CA TYR A 54 -7.59 9.33 -0.12
C TYR A 54 -7.88 10.83 0.01
N ASP A 55 -6.85 11.64 0.22
CA ASP A 55 -6.96 13.09 0.38
C ASP A 55 -6.75 13.87 -0.92
N GLY A 56 -6.48 13.17 -2.03
CA GLY A 56 -6.25 13.73 -3.36
C GLY A 56 -4.82 14.16 -3.63
N THR A 57 -3.87 13.88 -2.74
CA THR A 57 -2.45 14.21 -2.88
C THR A 57 -1.56 13.11 -2.31
N VAL A 58 -0.33 13.00 -2.83
CA VAL A 58 0.66 12.05 -2.28
C VAL A 58 1.57 12.75 -1.28
N LYS A 59 1.52 12.31 -0.03
CA LYS A 59 2.26 12.87 1.10
C LYS A 59 2.96 11.79 1.92
N ALA A 60 3.76 12.24 2.89
CA ALA A 60 4.41 11.35 3.85
C ALA A 60 3.39 10.52 4.68
N ALA A 61 2.17 11.04 4.85
CA ALA A 61 1.09 10.34 5.53
C ALA A 61 0.67 9.06 4.79
N ASP A 62 0.70 9.07 3.45
CA ASP A 62 0.38 7.89 2.64
C ASP A 62 1.43 6.80 2.83
N ALA A 63 2.72 7.17 2.78
CA ALA A 63 3.84 6.25 3.03
C ALA A 63 3.75 5.64 4.45
N ALA A 64 3.42 6.46 5.45
CA ALA A 64 3.24 6.00 6.82
C ALA A 64 2.07 5.02 6.96
N ARG A 65 0.92 5.30 6.32
CA ARG A 65 -0.27 4.45 6.37
C ARG A 65 0.02 3.05 5.80
N ILE A 66 0.67 2.98 4.62
CA ILE A 66 1.03 1.70 4.02
C ILE A 66 2.12 0.96 4.79
N ALA A 67 3.07 1.67 5.40
CA ALA A 67 4.05 1.04 6.29
C ALA A 67 3.37 0.43 7.54
N TYR A 68 2.38 1.12 8.10
CA TYR A 68 1.65 0.65 9.28
C TYR A 68 0.77 -0.57 8.97
N TYR A 69 0.18 -0.61 7.77
CA TYR A 69 -0.48 -1.80 7.25
C TYR A 69 0.52 -2.95 7.01
N TYR A 70 1.65 -2.67 6.36
CA TYR A 70 2.67 -3.68 6.03
C TYR A 70 3.24 -4.38 7.27
N VAL A 71 3.40 -3.67 8.39
CA VAL A 71 3.85 -4.23 9.67
C VAL A 71 2.69 -4.76 10.55
N GLY A 72 1.49 -4.90 9.97
CA GLY A 72 0.34 -5.58 10.58
C GLY A 72 -0.37 -4.80 11.68
N GLN A 73 -0.20 -3.48 11.75
CA GLN A 73 -0.76 -2.66 12.83
C GLN A 73 -2.16 -2.16 12.53
N ILE A 74 -2.51 -2.06 11.25
CA ILE A 74 -3.89 -1.87 10.80
C ILE A 74 -4.29 -3.01 9.86
N PRO A 75 -5.53 -3.50 9.94
CA PRO A 75 -5.95 -4.67 9.17
C PRO A 75 -6.33 -4.33 7.71
N ILE A 76 -6.56 -3.05 7.39
CA ILE A 76 -7.11 -2.60 6.10
C ILE A 76 -6.49 -1.24 5.72
N LEU A 77 -6.27 -1.02 4.42
CA LEU A 77 -5.83 0.24 3.80
C LEU A 77 -6.99 1.18 3.47
#